data_AF-A0A9E1UYA8-F1
#
_entry.id   AF-A0A9E1UYA8-F1
#
_cell.length_a   1.000
_cell.length_b   1.000
_cell.length_c   1.000
_cell.angle_alpha   90.00
_cell.angle_beta   90.00
_cell.angle_gamma   90.00
#
_symmetry.space_group_name_H-M   'P 1'
#
loop_
_entity.id
_entity.type
_entity.pdbx_description
1 polymer ?
#
loop_
_entity_poly.entity_id
_entity_poly.type
_entity_poly.pdbx_seq_one_letter_code
_entity_poly.pdbx_strand_id
1 'polypeptide(L)'
;MTVFWPSTLPLPSIEGYGVHPGEAILRTEMEAGPARQRRRYTSVPSRITVRWVLRRDQFALFESWYRWQAREGGDWFEIDLLGGLGLVTHEARFTRQFSARLLPANRWEVGSELEIRERPVLTEDALNIALTEDLSGLLAAIDAFDAFVNTSLADNPW
;
A
#
# COMPACT_ATOMS: atom_id res chain seq x y z
N MET A 1 12.14 -13.44 12.20
CA MET A 1 10.71 -13.40 12.59
C MET A 1 10.09 -12.24 11.84
N THR A 2 8.97 -12.47 11.15
CA THR A 2 8.25 -11.40 10.45
C THR A 2 7.52 -10.55 11.49
N VAL A 3 7.69 -9.23 11.43
CA VAL A 3 6.98 -8.28 12.30
C VAL A 3 5.70 -7.88 11.59
N PHE A 4 4.59 -7.83 12.31
CA PHE A 4 3.30 -7.42 11.77
C PHE A 4 2.84 -6.14 12.46
N TRP A 5 2.12 -5.31 11.72
CA TRP A 5 1.35 -4.23 12.31
C TRP A 5 0.34 -4.79 13.32
N PRO A 6 0.26 -4.25 14.55
CA PRO A 6 -0.67 -4.76 15.55
C PRO A 6 -2.12 -4.58 15.10
N SER A 7 -2.90 -5.66 15.09
CA SER A 7 -4.33 -5.64 14.73
C SER A 7 -5.20 -4.79 15.68
N THR A 8 -4.69 -4.51 16.88
CA THR A 8 -5.31 -3.61 17.86
C THR A 8 -5.10 -2.12 17.56
N LEU A 9 -4.18 -1.78 16.65
CA LEU A 9 -3.96 -0.42 16.18
C LEU A 9 -4.72 -0.19 14.86
N PRO A 10 -5.36 0.98 14.70
CA PRO A 10 -6.07 1.29 13.47
C PRO A 10 -5.08 1.42 12.30
N LEU A 11 -5.57 1.20 11.09
CA LEU A 11 -4.83 1.51 9.86
C LEU A 11 -4.71 3.04 9.68
N PRO A 12 -3.78 3.51 8.81
CA PRO A 12 -3.62 4.93 8.54
C PRO A 12 -4.92 5.60 8.07
N SER A 13 -5.12 6.85 8.48
CA SER A 13 -6.20 7.71 7.98
C SER A 13 -5.94 8.14 6.53
N ILE A 14 -7.03 8.37 5.80
CA ILE A 14 -7.01 8.90 4.43
C ILE A 14 -6.44 10.33 4.39
N GLU A 15 -6.64 11.11 5.45
CA GLU A 15 -6.15 12.48 5.51
C GLU A 15 -4.61 12.52 5.51
N GLY A 16 -4.05 13.20 4.50
CA GLY A 16 -2.60 13.28 4.30
C GLY A 16 -1.98 12.01 3.69
N TYR A 17 -2.79 11.02 3.31
CA TYR A 17 -2.32 9.81 2.67
C TYR A 17 -1.84 10.09 1.24
N GLY A 18 -0.60 9.74 0.94
CA GLY A 18 -0.01 10.00 -0.37
C GLY A 18 1.03 8.94 -0.73
N VAL A 19 0.96 8.43 -1.96
CA VAL A 19 1.94 7.48 -2.51
C VAL A 19 2.91 8.26 -3.40
N HIS A 20 4.19 8.15 -3.10
CA HIS A 20 5.29 8.82 -3.78
C HIS A 20 6.25 7.78 -4.34
N PRO A 21 6.09 7.37 -5.61
CA PRO A 21 7.03 6.47 -6.27
C PRO A 21 8.43 7.09 -6.30
N GLY A 22 9.45 6.32 -5.96
CA GLY A 22 10.84 6.79 -6.07
C GLY A 22 11.26 7.03 -7.53
N GLU A 23 12.29 7.83 -7.71
CA GLU A 23 12.79 8.19 -9.05
C GLU A 23 13.51 7.01 -9.71
N ALA A 24 12.86 6.41 -10.71
CA ALA A 24 13.41 5.30 -11.50
C ALA A 24 14.08 5.76 -12.80
N ILE A 25 13.93 7.04 -13.16
CA ILE A 25 14.34 7.59 -14.46
C ILE A 25 15.56 8.48 -14.25
N LEU A 26 16.58 8.30 -15.09
CA LEU A 26 17.69 9.25 -15.19
C LEU A 26 17.51 10.08 -16.46
N ARG A 27 17.50 11.40 -16.30
CA ARG A 27 17.50 12.37 -17.40
C ARG A 27 18.89 12.97 -17.58
N THR A 28 19.38 12.99 -18.81
CA THR A 28 20.66 13.60 -19.17
C THR A 28 20.42 14.68 -20.22
N GLU A 29 20.77 15.92 -19.86
CA GLU A 29 20.71 17.06 -20.77
C GLU A 29 21.83 16.97 -21.81
N MET A 30 21.55 17.41 -23.03
CA MET A 30 22.49 17.42 -24.15
C MET A 30 22.91 18.85 -24.46
N GLU A 31 24.13 19.05 -24.96
CA GLU A 31 24.65 20.36 -25.36
C GLU A 31 23.79 21.04 -26.45
N ALA A 32 23.20 20.23 -27.33
CA ALA A 32 22.13 20.63 -28.24
C ALA A 32 21.15 19.47 -28.44
N GLY A 33 19.86 19.80 -28.56
CA GLY A 33 18.78 18.83 -28.80
C GLY A 33 18.07 18.35 -27.52
N PRO A 34 17.07 17.46 -27.65
CA PRO A 34 16.25 17.01 -26.54
C PRO A 34 17.03 16.10 -25.57
N ALA A 35 16.75 16.25 -24.27
CA ALA A 35 17.34 15.43 -23.22
C ALA A 35 17.02 13.94 -23.40
N ARG A 36 18.01 13.09 -23.15
CA ARG A 36 17.82 11.62 -23.19
C ARG A 36 17.35 11.14 -21.81
N GLN A 37 16.28 10.36 -21.80
CA GLN A 37 15.78 9.70 -20.59
C GLN A 37 15.96 8.18 -20.69
N ARG A 38 16.37 7.55 -19.60
CA ARG A 38 16.42 6.08 -19.46
C ARG A 38 15.87 5.64 -18.12
N ARG A 39 15.17 4.50 -18.10
CA ARG A 39 14.82 3.82 -16.85
C ARG A 39 16.07 3.16 -16.29
N ARG A 40 16.49 3.57 -15.10
CA ARG A 40 17.69 3.04 -14.42
C ARG A 40 17.37 1.78 -13.60
N TYR A 41 16.17 1.73 -13.01
CA TYR A 41 15.75 0.65 -12.13
C TYR A 41 14.36 0.14 -12.50
N THR A 42 14.18 -1.16 -12.43
CA THR A 42 12.88 -1.81 -12.66
C THR A 42 12.01 -1.73 -11.41
N SER A 43 12.61 -1.88 -10.22
CA SER A 43 11.93 -1.70 -8.93
C SER A 43 12.63 -0.59 -8.15
N VAL A 44 11.85 0.39 -7.71
CA VAL A 44 12.31 1.46 -6.81
C VAL A 44 11.34 1.50 -5.64
N PRO A 45 11.84 1.52 -4.39
CA PRO A 45 10.97 1.66 -3.24
C PRO A 45 10.08 2.89 -3.37
N SER A 46 8.80 2.72 -3.03
CA SER A 46 7.85 3.83 -2.99
C SER A 46 7.71 4.29 -1.55
N ARG A 47 7.45 5.58 -1.36
CA ARG A 47 7.20 6.15 -0.03
C ARG A 47 5.73 6.45 0.13
N ILE A 48 5.18 6.19 1.32
CA ILE A 48 3.79 6.47 1.65
C ILE A 48 3.78 7.37 2.89
N THR A 49 3.23 8.57 2.75
CA THR A 49 2.96 9.43 3.89
C THR A 49 1.72 8.90 4.61
N VAL A 50 1.86 8.61 5.91
CA VAL A 50 0.81 8.00 6.72
C VAL A 50 0.55 8.82 7.97
N ARG A 51 -0.72 8.81 8.40
CA ARG A 51 -1.16 9.42 9.65
C ARG A 51 -2.08 8.46 10.38
N TRP A 52 -1.93 8.34 11.69
CA TRP A 52 -2.84 7.57 12.54
C TRP A 52 -3.47 8.48 13.58
N VAL A 53 -4.75 8.26 13.87
CA VAL A 53 -5.42 8.90 15.00
C VAL A 53 -5.68 7.84 16.06
N LEU A 54 -4.92 7.92 17.15
CA LEU A 54 -4.86 6.93 18.21
C LEU A 54 -5.54 7.48 19.47
N ARG A 55 -6.21 6.61 20.21
CA ARG A 55 -6.55 6.91 21.62
C ARG A 55 -5.29 6.82 22.49
N ARG A 56 -5.36 7.29 23.74
CA ARG A 56 -4.24 7.25 24.70
C ARG A 56 -3.65 5.84 24.88
N ASP A 57 -4.49 4.83 25.05
CA ASP A 57 -4.11 3.41 25.18
C ASP A 57 -3.40 2.90 23.92
N GLN A 58 -3.94 3.23 22.75
CA GLN A 58 -3.37 2.84 21.46
C GLN A 58 -2.03 3.55 21.19
N PHE A 59 -1.88 4.81 21.61
CA PHE A 59 -0.61 5.52 21.46
C PHE A 59 0.50 4.87 22.30
N ALA A 60 0.22 4.53 23.57
CA ALA A 60 1.20 3.82 24.41
C ALA A 60 1.59 2.45 23.83
N LEU A 61 0.62 1.74 23.24
CA LEU A 61 0.87 0.48 22.53
C LEU A 61 1.73 0.69 21.28
N PHE A 62 1.43 1.72 20.48
CA PHE A 62 2.21 2.09 19.30
C PHE A 62 3.66 2.41 19.68
N GLU A 63 3.91 3.22 20.71
CA GLU A 63 5.28 3.55 21.16
C GLU A 63 6.05 2.31 21.59
N SER A 64 5.39 1.41 22.31
CA SER A 64 5.98 0.15 22.76
C SER A 64 6.31 -0.77 21.58
N TRP A 65 5.37 -0.95 20.66
CA TRP A 65 5.59 -1.74 19.45
C TRP A 65 6.71 -1.15 18.58
N TYR A 66 6.70 0.17 18.38
CA TYR A 66 7.70 0.89 17.60
C TYR A 66 9.12 0.67 18.14
N ARG A 67 9.28 0.78 19.46
CA ARG A 67 10.57 0.56 20.13
C ARG A 67 11.02 -0.90 20.07
N TRP A 68 10.15 -1.84 20.45
CA TRP A 68 10.55 -3.22 20.72
C TRP A 68 10.47 -4.15 19.51
N GLN A 69 9.49 -3.95 18.63
CA GLN A 69 9.25 -4.80 17.46
C GLN A 69 9.74 -4.15 16.18
N ALA A 70 9.41 -2.88 15.93
CA ALA A 70 9.88 -2.16 14.74
C ALA A 70 11.33 -1.64 14.87
N ARG A 71 12.00 -1.87 16.00
CA ARG A 71 13.39 -1.44 16.30
C ARG A 71 13.62 0.05 16.03
N GLU A 72 12.75 0.88 16.60
CA GLU A 72 12.72 2.32 16.38
C GLU A 72 12.60 2.72 14.89
N GLY A 73 11.94 1.87 14.11
CA GLY A 73 11.67 2.06 12.69
C GLY A 73 12.67 1.39 11.74
N GLY A 74 13.72 0.76 12.27
CA GLY A 74 14.76 0.12 11.45
C GLY A 74 14.36 -1.21 10.83
N ASP A 75 13.40 -1.93 11.43
CA ASP A 75 12.96 -3.24 10.95
C ASP A 75 11.78 -3.13 9.96
N TRP A 76 11.73 -4.09 9.03
CA TRP A 76 10.61 -4.27 8.11
C TRP A 76 9.44 -4.95 8.82
N PHE A 77 8.22 -4.53 8.49
CA PHE A 77 6.99 -5.11 9.00
C PHE A 77 5.89 -5.14 7.93
N GLU A 78 4.94 -6.04 8.09
CA GLU A 78 3.78 -6.15 7.21
C GLU A 78 2.62 -5.29 7.72
N ILE A 79 2.02 -4.50 6.83
CA ILE A 79 0.86 -3.65 7.10
C ILE A 79 -0.03 -3.53 5.88
N ASP A 80 -1.35 -3.51 6.10
CA ASP A 80 -2.31 -3.25 5.04
C ASP A 80 -2.38 -1.76 4.73
N LEU A 81 -2.09 -1.41 3.49
CA LEU A 81 -2.03 -0.04 3.01
C LEU A 81 -2.85 0.11 1.73
N LEU A 82 -3.49 1.26 1.58
CA LEU A 82 -4.29 1.57 0.40
C LEU A 82 -3.38 1.89 -0.79
N GLY A 83 -3.59 1.20 -1.90
CA GLY A 83 -2.89 1.41 -3.17
C GLY A 83 -3.84 1.39 -4.35
N GLY A 84 -3.28 1.31 -5.56
CA GLY A 84 -4.07 1.27 -6.80
C GLY A 84 -4.94 0.01 -6.95
N LEU A 85 -4.59 -1.08 -6.25
CA LEU A 85 -5.36 -2.33 -6.19
C LEU A 85 -6.30 -2.39 -4.97
N GLY A 86 -6.52 -1.26 -4.29
CA GLY A 86 -7.27 -1.22 -3.02
C GLY A 86 -6.37 -1.49 -1.82
N LEU A 87 -6.96 -2.03 -0.74
CA LEU A 87 -6.27 -2.31 0.51
C LEU A 87 -5.52 -3.64 0.38
N VAL A 88 -4.19 -3.59 0.37
CA VAL A 88 -3.34 -4.77 0.21
C VAL A 88 -2.19 -4.74 1.21
N THR A 89 -1.69 -5.92 1.57
CA THR A 89 -0.56 -6.05 2.48
C THR A 89 0.73 -5.60 1.81
N HIS A 90 1.49 -4.78 2.50
CA HIS A 90 2.79 -4.29 2.07
C HIS A 90 3.86 -4.60 3.12
N GLU A 91 5.05 -4.99 2.66
CA GLU A 91 6.25 -4.97 3.49
C GLU A 91 6.80 -3.54 3.52
N ALA A 92 6.70 -2.91 4.69
CA ALA A 92 7.01 -1.51 4.91
C ALA A 92 8.06 -1.34 6.03
N ARG A 93 8.77 -0.22 6.01
CA ARG A 93 9.58 0.25 7.15
C ARG A 93 9.47 1.76 7.29
N PHE A 94 9.82 2.28 8.46
CA PHE A 94 9.85 3.73 8.65
C PHE A 94 11.10 4.32 7.98
N THR A 95 10.95 5.43 7.26
CA THR A 95 12.10 6.16 6.70
C THR A 95 12.69 7.17 7.69
N ARG A 96 11.88 7.58 8.67
CA ARG A 96 12.20 8.58 9.69
C ARG A 96 11.41 8.31 10.97
N GLN A 97 11.83 8.94 12.06
CA GLN A 97 11.06 8.93 13.30
C GLN A 97 9.65 9.49 13.08
N PHE A 98 8.68 8.92 13.79
CA PHE A 98 7.32 9.45 13.79
C PHE A 98 7.27 10.79 14.52
N SER A 99 6.32 11.64 14.12
CA SER A 99 5.88 12.79 14.91
C SER A 99 4.57 12.46 15.62
N ALA A 100 4.37 13.02 16.81
CA ALA A 100 3.13 12.86 17.55
C ALA A 100 2.63 14.21 18.04
N ARG A 101 1.32 14.45 17.90
CA ARG A 101 0.63 15.69 18.30
C ARG A 101 -0.63 15.33 19.07
N LEU A 102 -0.86 16.01 20.18
CA LEU A 102 -2.08 15.87 20.95
C LEU A 102 -3.25 16.56 20.23
N LEU A 103 -4.35 15.85 20.10
CA LEU A 103 -5.63 16.33 19.59
C LEU A 103 -6.65 16.49 20.74
N PRO A 104 -7.76 17.22 20.52
CA PRO A 104 -8.88 17.24 21.46
C PRO A 104 -9.38 15.84 21.82
N ALA A 105 -10.06 15.72 22.96
CA ALA A 105 -10.54 14.45 23.51
C ALA A 105 -9.44 13.41 23.80
N ASN A 106 -8.22 13.88 24.13
CA ASN A 106 -7.09 13.04 24.53
C ASN A 106 -6.74 11.96 23.50
N ARG A 107 -6.77 12.35 22.23
CA ARG A 107 -6.33 11.55 21.09
C ARG A 107 -4.98 12.03 20.61
N TRP A 108 -4.24 11.15 19.96
CA TRP A 108 -2.92 11.43 19.42
C TRP A 108 -2.94 11.26 17.92
N GLU A 109 -2.48 12.28 17.21
CA GLU A 109 -2.16 12.21 15.81
C GLU A 109 -0.71 11.81 15.66
N VAL A 110 -0.46 10.66 15.03
CA VAL A 110 0.89 10.17 14.75
C VAL A 110 1.13 10.26 13.25
N GLY A 111 2.14 11.00 12.83
CA GLY A 111 2.53 11.14 11.43
C GLY A 111 3.86 10.47 11.15
N SER A 112 3.98 9.77 10.01
CA SER A 112 5.28 9.27 9.54
C SER A 112 5.31 9.08 8.02
N GLU A 113 6.47 8.63 7.52
CA GLU A 113 6.66 8.18 6.15
C GLU A 113 7.16 6.74 6.16
N LEU A 114 6.47 5.88 5.42
CA LEU A 114 6.82 4.48 5.24
C LEU A 114 7.46 4.28 3.87
N GLU A 115 8.54 3.53 3.80
CA GLU A 115 9.06 2.99 2.54
C GLU A 115 8.52 1.58 2.36
N ILE A 116 7.93 1.31 1.19
CA ILE A 116 7.48 -0.02 0.77
C ILE A 116 8.46 -0.60 -0.24
N ARG A 117 8.79 -1.89 -0.10
CA ARG A 117 9.73 -2.58 -1.02
C ARG A 117 9.20 -2.64 -2.44
N GLU A 118 8.00 -3.18 -2.57
CA GLU A 118 7.34 -3.36 -3.85
C GLU A 118 5.93 -2.82 -3.74
N ARG A 119 5.54 -2.04 -4.75
CA ARG A 119 4.19 -1.53 -4.87
C ARG A 119 3.39 -2.50 -5.74
N PRO A 120 2.36 -3.17 -5.21
CA PRO A 120 1.51 -4.04 -5.99
C PRO A 120 0.86 -3.26 -7.14
N VAL A 121 1.00 -3.79 -8.35
CA VAL A 121 0.40 -3.28 -9.58
C VAL A 121 -0.19 -4.45 -10.35
N LEU A 122 -1.06 -4.15 -11.31
CA LEU A 122 -1.52 -5.17 -12.25
C LEU A 122 -0.32 -5.81 -12.95
N THR A 123 -0.34 -7.14 -13.05
CA THR A 123 0.54 -7.88 -13.95
C THR A 123 0.34 -7.41 -15.38
N GLU A 124 1.34 -7.57 -16.24
CA GLU A 124 1.25 -7.16 -17.65
C GLU A 124 0.05 -7.78 -18.37
N ASP A 125 -0.22 -9.08 -18.15
CA ASP A 125 -1.36 -9.77 -18.74
C ASP A 125 -2.71 -9.18 -18.28
N ALA A 126 -2.86 -8.98 -16.97
CA ALA A 126 -4.05 -8.35 -16.39
C ALA A 126 -4.25 -6.91 -16.89
N LEU A 127 -3.16 -6.14 -17.07
CA LEU A 127 -3.21 -4.80 -17.64
C LEU A 127 -3.69 -4.85 -19.09
N ASN A 128 -3.16 -5.75 -19.90
CA ASN A 128 -3.55 -5.89 -21.30
C ASN A 128 -5.04 -6.18 -21.45
N ILE A 129 -5.58 -7.09 -20.63
CA ILE A 129 -7.02 -7.38 -20.59
C ILE A 129 -7.81 -6.14 -20.16
N ALA A 130 -7.39 -5.48 -19.07
CA ALA A 130 -8.09 -4.31 -18.55
C ALA A 130 -8.10 -3.10 -19.50
N LEU A 131 -7.14 -3.02 -20.43
CA LEU A 131 -7.08 -1.94 -21.43
C LEU A 131 -7.91 -2.24 -22.67
N THR A 132 -8.16 -3.51 -23.01
CA THR A 132 -8.93 -3.90 -24.20
C THR A 132 -10.39 -4.14 -23.90
N GLU A 133 -10.70 -4.60 -22.69
CA GLU A 133 -12.04 -5.00 -22.28
C GLU A 133 -12.72 -3.94 -21.41
N ASP A 134 -14.05 -3.93 -21.43
CA ASP A 134 -14.83 -3.28 -20.37
C ASP A 134 -14.72 -4.13 -19.10
N LEU A 135 -13.81 -3.73 -18.20
CA LEU A 135 -13.56 -4.44 -16.94
C LEU A 135 -14.84 -4.59 -16.10
N SER A 136 -15.75 -3.61 -16.15
CA SER A 136 -17.01 -3.69 -15.38
C SER A 136 -17.93 -4.77 -15.94
N GLY A 137 -18.07 -4.82 -17.26
CA GLY A 137 -18.81 -5.88 -17.96
C GLY A 137 -18.19 -7.26 -17.74
N LEU A 138 -16.86 -7.36 -17.75
CA LEU A 138 -16.15 -8.61 -17.49
C LEU A 138 -16.40 -9.13 -16.07
N LEU A 139 -16.31 -8.27 -15.05
CA LEU A 139 -16.63 -8.65 -13.67
C LEU A 139 -18.08 -9.11 -13.52
N ALA A 140 -19.04 -8.39 -14.11
CA ALA A 140 -20.44 -8.78 -14.09
C ALA A 140 -20.70 -10.13 -14.79
N ALA A 141 -19.99 -10.40 -15.89
CA ALA A 141 -20.07 -11.67 -16.61
C ALA A 141 -19.48 -12.83 -15.79
N ILE A 142 -18.39 -12.60 -15.05
CA ILE A 142 -17.80 -13.58 -14.14
C ILE A 142 -18.78 -13.93 -13.03
N ASP A 143 -19.38 -12.93 -12.37
CA ASP A 143 -20.36 -13.15 -11.30
C ASP A 143 -21.59 -13.91 -11.81
N ALA A 144 -22.08 -13.55 -13.02
CA ALA A 144 -23.19 -14.24 -13.65
C ALA A 144 -22.83 -15.70 -14.01
N PHE A 145 -21.60 -15.95 -14.48
CA PHE A 145 -21.11 -17.29 -14.77
C PHE A 145 -20.98 -18.14 -13.51
N ASP A 146 -20.39 -17.60 -12.43
CA ASP A 146 -20.26 -18.32 -11.16
C ASP A 146 -21.64 -18.67 -10.57
N ALA A 147 -22.56 -17.71 -10.59
CA ALA A 147 -23.95 -17.96 -10.18
C ALA A 147 -24.59 -19.05 -11.03
N PHE A 148 -24.41 -19.03 -12.36
CA PHE A 148 -24.93 -20.06 -13.25
C PHE A 148 -24.35 -21.44 -12.95
N VAL A 149 -23.03 -21.57 -12.80
CA VAL A 149 -22.36 -22.85 -12.48
C VAL A 149 -22.89 -23.41 -11.17
N ASN A 150 -22.94 -22.58 -10.13
CA ASN A 150 -23.31 -23.03 -8.79
C ASN A 150 -24.81 -23.33 -8.64
N THR A 151 -25.68 -22.75 -9.49
CA THR A 151 -27.13 -22.97 -9.40
C THR A 151 -27.69 -23.96 -10.40
N SER A 152 -27.09 -24.10 -11.58
CA SER A 152 -27.68 -24.87 -12.69
C SER A 152 -26.89 -26.11 -13.09
N LEU A 153 -25.58 -26.16 -12.82
CA LEU A 153 -24.74 -27.32 -13.10
C LEU A 153 -24.60 -28.27 -11.92
N ALA A 154 -24.80 -27.81 -10.68
CA ALA A 154 -24.77 -28.66 -9.48
C ALA A 154 -25.92 -29.69 -9.43
N ASP A 155 -27.06 -29.37 -10.05
CA ASP A 155 -28.28 -30.21 -10.05
C ASP A 155 -28.34 -31.23 -11.19
N ASN A 156 -27.29 -31.34 -12.04
CA ASN A 156 -27.27 -32.26 -13.16
C ASN A 156 -26.30 -33.43 -12.87
N PRO A 157 -26.81 -34.59 -12.38
CA PRO A 157 -25.98 -35.77 -12.17
C PRO A 157 -25.71 -36.39 -13.55
N TRP A 158 -24.46 -36.31 -13.99
CA TRP A 158 -23.98 -37.14 -15.10
C TRP A 158 -24.15 -38.63 -14.78
#